data_AF-A0A528JT61-F1
#
_entry.id   AF-A0A528JT61-F1
#
_cell.length_a   1.000
_cell.length_b   1.000
_cell.length_c   1.000
_cell.angle_alpha   90.00
_cell.angle_beta   90.00
_cell.angle_gamma   90.00
#
_symmetry.space_group_name_H-M   'P 1'
#
loop_
_entity.id
_entity.type
_entity.pdbx_description
1 polymer ?
#
loop_
_entity_poly.entity_id
_entity_poly.type
_entity_poly.pdbx_seq_one_letter_code
_entity_poly.pdbx_strand_id
1 'polypeptide(L)'
;GYAETGHAETGHDETGPSEGGPNSIAASIESDVISEAVAQPDSAGEATSTDNDRGMLEEVQSSHPDDHEVESVGAEDALEEARNRRKPVRRQYKIQEVIKRRQILLVQVVKEERGNKGAALTTYLSLAGRYSVLMPNTARGGGISRKITNAQDRKRLKEVVADLEVPQGMGVILRTAGESRTKAEIKRDYEYLMRLWENVRNLTLQSTAPALVYEEGSLIKRSVRDLYNKDIDEILVSGEEGYREAKDFMRMLMPSHAKVVQPFRDTTPIFVRNGIEAQLDRMLQPQVTLKSGGYIIINQTEALVAIDVNSGRSTKEHSIEDTALHTNLEAAEEVARQLRLRDLAGLIVIDFIDMEENRNNRSVEKRLKDHLKNDRARIQVGRISHFGLMEMSRQRIRASVLESTMKPCPHCGGTGHVRSDS
;
A
#
# COMPACT_ATOMS: atom_id res chain seq x y z
N GLY A 1 67.95 -19.19 -21.90
CA GLY A 1 68.22 -20.50 -22.52
C GLY A 1 68.07 -21.55 -21.46
N TYR A 2 67.29 -22.60 -21.78
CA TYR A 2 67.19 -23.93 -21.14
C TYR A 2 66.78 -23.96 -19.66
N ALA A 3 65.99 -24.89 -19.13
CA ALA A 3 65.11 -26.00 -19.56
C ALA A 3 64.48 -26.47 -18.22
N GLU A 4 63.16 -26.66 -18.10
CA GLU A 4 62.44 -27.94 -18.31
C GLU A 4 62.88 -29.14 -17.45
N THR A 5 61.87 -29.72 -16.77
CA THR A 5 61.57 -31.16 -16.54
C THR A 5 62.61 -31.99 -15.75
N GLY A 6 62.31 -33.07 -15.01
CA GLY A 6 61.13 -33.91 -14.81
C GLY A 6 61.63 -35.32 -14.37
N HIS A 7 60.77 -36.08 -13.67
CA HIS A 7 60.81 -37.56 -13.46
C HIS A 7 62.00 -38.15 -12.65
N ALA A 8 61.94 -39.31 -11.98
CA ALA A 8 61.03 -40.48 -11.93
C ALA A 8 61.24 -41.21 -10.57
N GLU A 9 60.21 -41.79 -9.93
CA GLU A 9 59.82 -43.25 -9.91
C GLU A 9 60.78 -44.18 -9.14
N THR A 10 60.37 -45.09 -8.24
CA THR A 10 59.56 -46.34 -8.35
C THR A 10 59.50 -46.98 -6.93
N GLY A 11 58.61 -47.88 -6.50
CA GLY A 11 57.51 -48.64 -7.10
C GLY A 11 56.88 -49.67 -6.11
N HIS A 12 55.71 -50.22 -6.49
CA HIS A 12 55.09 -51.56 -6.27
C HIS A 12 54.86 -52.13 -4.84
N ASP A 13 53.77 -52.85 -4.46
CA ASP A 13 52.78 -53.70 -5.16
C ASP A 13 51.46 -53.88 -4.32
N GLU A 14 50.26 -53.81 -4.92
CA GLU A 14 49.28 -54.88 -5.23
C GLU A 14 48.48 -55.59 -4.08
N THR A 15 47.13 -55.47 -4.13
CA THR A 15 46.09 -56.55 -4.24
C THR A 15 44.70 -56.10 -3.71
N GLY A 16 43.62 -56.31 -4.49
CA GLY A 16 42.19 -56.14 -4.08
C GLY A 16 41.46 -57.51 -3.99
N PRO A 17 40.13 -57.63 -4.23
CA PRO A 17 38.93 -56.85 -3.81
C PRO A 17 37.77 -57.76 -3.27
N SER A 18 36.61 -57.19 -2.86
CA SER A 18 35.22 -57.76 -2.71
C SER A 18 34.54 -57.26 -1.42
N GLU A 19 33.23 -56.97 -1.24
CA GLU A 19 31.98 -56.70 -2.00
C GLU A 19 30.96 -56.18 -0.95
N GLY A 20 29.91 -55.44 -1.38
CA GLY A 20 28.64 -55.32 -0.62
C GLY A 20 28.26 -53.93 -0.08
N GLY A 21 27.36 -53.23 -0.79
CA GLY A 21 26.46 -52.21 -0.19
C GLY A 21 25.02 -52.75 -0.09
N PRO A 22 23.97 -51.92 0.11
CA PRO A 22 23.90 -50.60 0.77
C PRO A 22 22.87 -50.61 1.92
N ASN A 23 22.85 -49.60 2.81
CA ASN A 23 21.63 -49.30 3.59
C ASN A 23 21.53 -47.81 3.94
N SER A 24 20.46 -47.20 3.41
CA SER A 24 19.93 -45.88 3.72
C SER A 24 19.21 -45.88 5.06
N ILE A 25 19.42 -44.87 5.90
CA ILE A 25 18.50 -44.56 7.01
C ILE A 25 18.20 -43.07 6.99
N ALA A 26 17.02 -42.77 6.45
CA ALA A 26 16.28 -41.55 6.70
C ALA A 26 15.61 -41.68 8.07
N ALA A 27 15.81 -40.71 8.96
CA ALA A 27 15.09 -40.62 10.22
C ALA A 27 13.77 -39.87 10.01
N SER A 28 12.70 -40.64 10.07
CA SER A 28 11.30 -40.24 10.18
C SER A 28 11.03 -39.50 11.49
N ILE A 29 10.44 -38.30 11.41
CA ILE A 29 9.85 -37.59 12.55
C ILE A 29 8.34 -37.78 12.44
N GLU A 30 7.77 -38.43 13.44
CA GLU A 30 6.37 -38.80 13.56
C GLU A 30 5.48 -37.56 13.75
N SER A 31 4.34 -37.62 13.06
CA SER A 31 3.25 -36.65 13.12
C SER A 31 2.25 -37.05 14.21
N ASP A 32 2.26 -36.35 15.33
CA ASP A 32 1.20 -36.49 16.34
C ASP A 32 -0.02 -35.66 15.97
N VAL A 33 -1.06 -36.39 15.57
CA VAL A 33 -2.42 -35.95 15.32
C VAL A 33 -3.20 -36.15 16.62
N ILE A 34 -3.60 -35.08 17.30
CA ILE A 34 -4.55 -35.16 18.42
C ILE A 34 -5.95 -34.92 17.86
N SER A 35 -6.68 -36.00 17.68
CA SER A 35 -8.12 -36.05 17.40
C SER A 35 -8.88 -36.24 18.71
N GLU A 36 -9.77 -35.30 19.04
CA GLU A 36 -10.69 -35.42 20.17
C GLU A 36 -12.07 -35.89 19.68
N ALA A 37 -12.64 -36.85 20.41
CA ALA A 37 -13.75 -37.69 19.99
C ALA A 37 -15.12 -37.04 20.24
N VAL A 38 -16.03 -37.21 19.27
CA VAL A 38 -17.46 -36.87 19.35
C VAL A 38 -18.22 -38.09 19.87
N ALA A 39 -19.06 -37.90 20.89
CA ALA A 39 -20.01 -38.89 21.37
C ALA A 39 -21.41 -38.63 20.79
N GLN A 40 -22.04 -39.67 20.24
CA GLN A 40 -23.50 -39.79 20.04
C GLN A 40 -24.10 -40.66 21.15
N PRO A 41 -25.38 -40.46 21.51
CA PRO A 41 -26.52 -41.24 20.97
C PRO A 41 -27.73 -40.32 20.67
N ASP A 42 -28.87 -40.66 20.06
CA ASP A 42 -29.46 -41.86 19.47
C ASP A 42 -30.59 -41.39 18.51
N SER A 43 -30.96 -42.25 17.58
CA SER A 43 -32.00 -42.07 16.54
C SER A 43 -33.44 -42.28 17.02
N ALA A 44 -34.41 -41.51 16.50
CA ALA A 44 -35.64 -42.02 15.85
C ALA A 44 -36.64 -40.89 15.48
N GLY A 45 -37.26 -41.00 14.29
CA GLY A 45 -38.60 -40.44 14.02
C GLY A 45 -38.73 -39.54 12.78
N GLU A 46 -39.12 -40.13 11.65
CA GLU A 46 -39.68 -39.43 10.47
C GLU A 46 -41.01 -38.73 10.78
N ALA A 47 -41.24 -37.55 10.21
CA ALA A 47 -42.51 -37.20 9.53
C ALA A 47 -42.43 -35.85 8.82
N THR A 48 -42.97 -35.83 7.61
CA THR A 48 -43.27 -34.73 6.71
C THR A 48 -44.31 -33.74 7.28
N SER A 49 -44.15 -32.43 7.03
CA SER A 49 -45.25 -31.54 6.63
C SER A 49 -44.75 -30.16 6.19
N THR A 50 -45.19 -29.76 5.01
CA THR A 50 -45.35 -28.39 4.53
C THR A 50 -46.09 -27.51 5.53
N ASP A 51 -45.64 -26.27 5.76
CA ASP A 51 -46.55 -25.13 5.63
C ASP A 51 -45.81 -23.78 5.52
N ASN A 52 -46.45 -22.88 4.77
CA ASN A 52 -46.17 -21.45 4.73
C ASN A 52 -46.43 -20.84 6.11
N ASP A 53 -45.56 -19.94 6.57
CA ASP A 53 -46.08 -18.77 7.27
C ASP A 53 -45.24 -17.50 7.06
N ARG A 54 -45.98 -16.42 6.85
CA ARG A 54 -45.51 -15.05 6.67
C ARG A 54 -45.15 -14.48 8.04
N GLY A 55 -43.89 -14.10 8.22
CA GLY A 55 -43.46 -13.29 9.35
C GLY A 55 -42.87 -11.97 8.87
N MET A 56 -43.72 -10.94 8.73
CA MET A 56 -43.31 -9.53 8.77
C MET A 56 -42.49 -9.30 10.04
N LEU A 57 -41.22 -8.88 9.90
CA LEU A 57 -40.50 -8.25 10.99
C LEU A 57 -40.52 -6.74 10.72
N GLU A 58 -41.37 -6.07 11.47
CA GLU A 58 -41.45 -4.61 11.56
C GLU A 58 -40.09 -4.02 11.93
N GLU A 59 -39.74 -2.92 11.24
CA GLU A 59 -38.63 -2.05 11.60
C GLU A 59 -38.89 -1.44 12.98
N VAL A 60 -38.15 -1.92 13.98
CA VAL A 60 -38.04 -1.23 15.26
C VAL A 60 -37.09 -0.05 15.06
N GLN A 61 -37.65 1.17 15.00
CA GLN A 61 -36.89 2.41 15.09
C GLN A 61 -36.22 2.50 16.46
N SER A 62 -34.94 2.15 16.54
CA SER A 62 -34.09 2.50 17.68
C SER A 62 -33.54 3.92 17.47
N SER A 63 -34.18 4.91 18.08
CA SER A 63 -33.62 6.25 18.25
C SER A 63 -32.53 6.23 19.32
N HIS A 64 -31.29 5.92 18.91
CA HIS A 64 -30.08 6.17 19.69
C HIS A 64 -29.40 7.45 19.17
N PRO A 65 -29.19 8.48 20.01
CA PRO A 65 -28.40 9.64 19.65
C PRO A 65 -26.94 9.36 20.01
N ASP A 66 -26.23 8.61 19.17
CA ASP A 66 -24.76 8.64 19.05
C ASP A 66 -24.35 7.72 17.88
N ASP A 67 -24.69 8.13 16.66
CA ASP A 67 -24.01 7.62 15.48
C ASP A 67 -22.64 8.31 15.42
N HIS A 68 -21.59 7.59 15.82
CA HIS A 68 -20.21 7.98 15.53
C HIS A 68 -20.00 8.00 14.01
N GLU A 69 -20.28 9.14 13.39
CA GLU A 69 -20.06 9.36 11.96
C GLU A 69 -18.57 9.25 11.63
N VAL A 70 -18.19 8.09 11.10
CA VAL A 70 -16.90 7.89 10.43
C VAL A 70 -16.95 8.62 9.09
N GLU A 71 -16.57 9.90 9.10
CA GLU A 71 -16.53 10.72 7.90
C GLU A 71 -15.43 10.25 6.93
N SER A 72 -15.86 9.68 5.80
CA SER A 72 -14.98 9.40 4.67
C SER A 72 -14.64 10.71 3.96
N VAL A 73 -13.45 11.25 4.22
CA VAL A 73 -12.96 12.49 3.59
C VAL A 73 -13.06 12.42 2.06
N GLY A 74 -13.89 13.29 1.46
CA GLY A 74 -13.99 13.51 0.01
C GLY A 74 -15.06 12.71 -0.75
N ALA A 75 -16.15 12.27 -0.09
CA ALA A 75 -17.13 11.37 -0.72
C ALA A 75 -18.60 11.84 -0.74
N GLU A 76 -18.95 13.01 -0.18
CA GLU A 76 -20.37 13.43 -0.04
C GLU A 76 -21.08 13.56 -1.40
N ASP A 77 -20.48 14.20 -2.40
CA ASP A 77 -21.07 14.35 -3.75
C ASP A 77 -20.95 13.08 -4.63
N ALA A 78 -20.13 12.08 -4.22
CA ALA A 78 -19.96 10.83 -4.97
C ALA A 78 -21.00 9.75 -4.62
N LEU A 79 -21.73 9.94 -3.51
CA LEU A 79 -22.76 9.03 -3.02
C LEU A 79 -24.07 9.16 -3.81
N GLU A 80 -24.39 10.34 -4.32
CA GLU A 80 -25.63 10.59 -5.07
C GLU A 80 -25.65 9.84 -6.41
N GLU A 81 -24.52 9.73 -7.11
CA GLU A 81 -24.42 9.01 -8.39
C GLU A 81 -24.35 7.47 -8.22
N ALA A 82 -24.00 6.99 -7.01
CA ALA A 82 -23.93 5.55 -6.70
C ALA A 82 -25.31 4.91 -6.46
N ARG A 83 -26.32 5.70 -6.09
CA ARG A 83 -27.68 5.22 -5.77
C ARG A 83 -28.44 4.68 -6.99
N ASN A 84 -28.08 5.08 -8.21
CA ASN A 84 -28.86 4.74 -9.43
C ASN A 84 -28.34 3.54 -10.25
N ARG A 85 -27.34 2.78 -9.80
CA ARG A 85 -26.91 1.55 -10.50
C ARG A 85 -27.53 0.32 -9.84
N ARG A 86 -28.67 -0.16 -10.38
CA ARG A 86 -29.18 -1.52 -10.10
C ARG A 86 -28.01 -2.51 -10.24
N LYS A 87 -27.55 -3.08 -9.12
CA LYS A 87 -26.49 -4.09 -9.15
C LYS A 87 -27.03 -5.28 -9.95
N PRO A 88 -26.42 -5.66 -11.09
CA PRO A 88 -26.86 -6.86 -11.78
C PRO A 88 -26.73 -8.04 -10.81
N VAL A 89 -27.80 -8.83 -10.72
CA VAL A 89 -27.83 -10.05 -9.91
C VAL A 89 -26.76 -10.98 -10.47
N ARG A 90 -25.59 -11.00 -9.81
CA ARG A 90 -24.52 -11.92 -10.18
C ARG A 90 -25.02 -13.31 -9.80
N ARG A 91 -25.14 -14.21 -10.78
CA ARG A 91 -25.22 -15.65 -10.49
C ARG A 91 -23.99 -16.00 -9.66
N GLN A 92 -24.22 -16.47 -8.45
CA GLN A 92 -23.15 -16.94 -7.58
C GLN A 92 -22.79 -18.35 -8.03
N TYR A 93 -21.65 -18.49 -8.68
CA TYR A 93 -21.05 -19.79 -9.00
C TYR A 93 -20.09 -20.19 -7.90
N LYS A 94 -19.98 -21.49 -7.62
CA LYS A 94 -18.92 -21.99 -6.75
C LYS A 94 -17.61 -22.02 -7.52
N ILE A 95 -16.47 -21.83 -6.85
CA ILE A 95 -15.16 -21.72 -7.53
C ILE A 95 -14.83 -22.96 -8.37
N GLN A 96 -15.22 -24.15 -7.89
CA GLN A 96 -15.05 -25.42 -8.59
C GLN A 96 -15.82 -25.51 -9.93
N GLU A 97 -16.83 -24.66 -10.14
CA GLU A 97 -17.61 -24.62 -11.39
C GLU A 97 -16.91 -23.77 -12.46
N VAL A 98 -16.05 -22.84 -12.04
CA VAL A 98 -15.47 -21.81 -12.92
C VAL A 98 -13.96 -21.95 -13.14
N ILE A 99 -13.24 -22.61 -12.22
CA ILE A 99 -11.78 -22.81 -12.31
C ILE A 99 -11.42 -24.28 -12.18
N LYS A 100 -10.49 -24.74 -13.03
CA LYS A 100 -9.97 -26.11 -13.03
C LYS A 100 -8.51 -26.16 -12.58
N ARG A 101 -8.09 -27.29 -12.00
CA ARG A 101 -6.67 -27.57 -11.71
C ARG A 101 -5.87 -27.50 -13.02
N ARG A 102 -4.67 -26.92 -12.97
CA ARG A 102 -3.76 -26.69 -14.10
C ARG A 102 -4.28 -25.71 -15.18
N GLN A 103 -5.37 -25.00 -14.91
CA GLN A 103 -5.81 -23.92 -15.80
C GLN A 103 -4.81 -22.77 -15.77
N ILE A 104 -4.36 -22.34 -16.96
CA ILE A 104 -3.46 -21.21 -17.12
C ILE A 104 -4.28 -19.92 -17.06
N LEU A 105 -3.85 -18.98 -16.23
CA LEU A 105 -4.50 -17.68 -16.04
C LEU A 105 -3.44 -16.59 -16.04
N LEU A 106 -3.76 -15.45 -16.67
CA LEU A 106 -3.01 -14.23 -16.51
C LEU A 106 -3.45 -13.56 -15.21
N VAL A 107 -2.51 -13.35 -14.29
CA VAL A 107 -2.76 -12.83 -12.95
C VAL A 107 -1.86 -11.63 -12.66
N GLN A 108 -2.37 -10.70 -11.86
CA GLN A 108 -1.61 -9.56 -11.34
C GLN A 108 -1.54 -9.64 -9.81
N VAL A 109 -0.36 -9.35 -9.26
CA VAL A 109 -0.14 -9.23 -7.82
C VAL A 109 -0.78 -7.93 -7.33
N VAL A 110 -1.71 -8.04 -6.37
CA VAL A 110 -2.39 -6.89 -5.73
C VAL A 110 -1.80 -6.57 -4.37
N LYS A 111 -1.42 -7.62 -3.63
CA LYS A 111 -0.74 -7.50 -2.33
C LYS A 111 0.45 -8.44 -2.34
N GLU A 112 1.58 -7.93 -1.87
CA GLU A 112 2.79 -8.72 -1.65
C GLU A 112 2.55 -9.80 -0.59
N GLU A 113 3.42 -10.80 -0.56
CA GLU A 113 3.40 -11.83 0.48
C GLU A 113 3.69 -11.22 1.85
N ARG A 114 3.11 -11.82 2.89
CA ARG A 114 3.31 -11.36 4.26
C ARG A 114 3.31 -12.52 5.24
N GLY A 115 4.44 -12.72 5.91
CA GLY A 115 4.63 -13.82 6.84
C GLY A 115 4.30 -15.14 6.14
N ASN A 116 3.31 -15.87 6.66
CA ASN A 116 2.89 -17.14 6.06
C ASN A 116 1.79 -17.00 4.99
N LYS A 117 1.32 -15.78 4.69
CA LYS A 117 0.28 -15.54 3.67
C LYS A 117 0.95 -15.24 2.34
N GLY A 118 0.67 -16.08 1.33
CA GLY A 118 1.10 -15.83 -0.05
C GLY A 118 0.50 -14.55 -0.64
N ALA A 119 1.07 -14.11 -1.76
CA ALA A 119 0.63 -12.91 -2.46
C ALA A 119 -0.86 -12.99 -2.89
N ALA A 120 -1.58 -11.88 -2.76
CA ALA A 120 -2.96 -11.80 -3.23
C ALA A 120 -3.00 -11.49 -4.72
N LEU A 121 -3.71 -12.33 -5.49
CA LEU A 121 -3.76 -12.24 -6.94
C LEU A 121 -5.15 -11.80 -7.43
N THR A 122 -5.18 -11.13 -8.59
CA THR A 122 -6.41 -10.81 -9.32
C THR A 122 -6.24 -11.17 -10.79
N THR A 123 -7.31 -11.64 -11.43
CA THR A 123 -7.36 -11.71 -12.88
C THR A 123 -7.78 -10.39 -13.50
N TYR A 124 -8.44 -9.49 -12.76
CA TYR A 124 -8.77 -8.13 -13.23
C TYR A 124 -7.52 -7.26 -13.27
N LEU A 125 -6.95 -7.10 -14.47
CA LEU A 125 -5.69 -6.42 -14.67
C LEU A 125 -5.89 -4.92 -14.64
N SER A 126 -4.88 -4.23 -14.13
CA SER A 126 -4.82 -2.77 -14.07
C SER A 126 -3.42 -2.30 -14.44
N LEU A 127 -3.33 -1.47 -15.47
CA LEU A 127 -2.09 -0.82 -15.92
C LEU A 127 -2.16 0.66 -15.54
N ALA A 128 -1.37 1.05 -14.57
CA ALA A 128 -1.36 2.41 -14.05
C ALA A 128 -0.45 3.30 -14.90
N GLY A 129 -1.06 4.28 -15.57
CA GLY A 129 -0.38 5.41 -16.16
C GLY A 129 -0.29 6.57 -15.17
N ARG A 130 0.18 7.71 -15.65
CA ARG A 130 0.32 8.91 -14.83
C ARG A 130 -1.02 9.60 -14.60
N TYR A 131 -1.82 9.74 -15.66
CA TYR A 131 -3.11 10.45 -15.63
C TYR A 131 -4.29 9.50 -15.71
N SER A 132 -4.08 8.28 -16.20
CA SER A 132 -5.11 7.29 -16.43
C SER A 132 -4.69 5.91 -15.92
N VAL A 133 -5.66 5.03 -15.71
CA VAL A 133 -5.47 3.61 -15.40
C VAL A 133 -6.27 2.81 -16.40
N LEU A 134 -5.62 1.95 -17.15
CA LEU A 134 -6.25 1.06 -18.12
C LEU A 134 -6.62 -0.26 -17.46
N MET A 135 -7.87 -0.69 -17.64
CA MET A 135 -8.43 -1.95 -17.16
C MET A 135 -8.83 -2.79 -18.38
N PRO A 136 -7.92 -3.59 -18.96
CA PRO A 136 -8.14 -4.22 -20.26
C PRO A 136 -9.21 -5.33 -20.27
N ASN A 137 -9.62 -5.83 -19.11
CA ASN A 137 -10.54 -6.97 -18.99
C ASN A 137 -11.71 -6.72 -18.03
N THR A 138 -12.13 -5.46 -17.92
CA THR A 138 -13.26 -5.06 -17.07
C THR A 138 -14.33 -4.41 -17.92
N ALA A 139 -15.45 -5.11 -18.11
CA ALA A 139 -16.62 -4.60 -18.83
C ALA A 139 -17.36 -3.45 -18.11
N ARG A 140 -17.00 -3.14 -16.86
CA ARG A 140 -17.45 -1.90 -16.21
C ARG A 140 -16.66 -0.76 -16.83
N GLY A 141 -17.34 -0.02 -17.70
CA GLY A 141 -16.80 1.15 -18.39
C GLY A 141 -16.07 2.11 -17.44
N GLY A 142 -15.15 2.85 -18.04
CA GLY A 142 -14.24 3.80 -17.38
C GLY A 142 -14.91 4.83 -16.47
N GLY A 143 -14.10 5.63 -15.80
CA GLY A 143 -14.60 6.61 -14.84
C GLY A 143 -13.58 7.67 -14.45
N ILE A 144 -13.99 8.53 -13.51
CA ILE A 144 -13.18 9.61 -12.97
C ILE A 144 -12.89 9.28 -11.50
N SER A 145 -11.67 9.60 -11.04
CA SER A 145 -11.26 9.44 -9.64
C SER A 145 -12.29 10.06 -8.70
N ARG A 146 -12.64 9.33 -7.62
CA ARG A 146 -13.56 9.83 -6.59
C ARG A 146 -13.03 11.05 -5.85
N LYS A 147 -11.71 11.27 -5.86
CA LYS A 147 -11.08 12.44 -5.22
C LYS A 147 -11.32 13.75 -5.99
N ILE A 148 -11.83 13.69 -7.23
CA ILE A 148 -12.18 14.87 -8.03
C ILE A 148 -13.64 15.21 -7.72
N THR A 149 -13.85 16.19 -6.86
CA THR A 149 -15.18 16.61 -6.39
C THR A 149 -15.75 17.77 -7.22
N ASN A 150 -14.90 18.59 -7.85
CA ASN A 150 -15.36 19.73 -8.64
C ASN A 150 -16.19 19.29 -9.85
N ALA A 151 -17.46 19.72 -9.88
CA ALA A 151 -18.41 19.37 -10.94
C ALA A 151 -17.97 19.84 -12.34
N GLN A 152 -17.32 21.01 -12.45
CA GLN A 152 -16.85 21.55 -13.72
C GLN A 152 -15.73 20.68 -14.31
N ASP A 153 -14.74 20.33 -13.48
CA ASP A 153 -13.65 19.44 -13.89
C ASP A 153 -14.17 18.05 -14.23
N ARG A 154 -15.11 17.52 -13.44
CA ARG A 154 -15.72 16.22 -13.71
C ARG A 154 -16.43 16.18 -15.06
N LYS A 155 -17.16 17.23 -15.42
CA LYS A 155 -17.84 17.34 -16.73
C LYS A 155 -16.82 17.34 -17.87
N ARG A 156 -15.79 18.19 -17.79
CA ARG A 156 -14.71 18.28 -18.79
C ARG A 156 -13.96 16.95 -18.95
N LEU A 157 -13.60 16.30 -17.84
CA LEU A 157 -12.91 15.02 -17.87
C LEU A 157 -13.79 13.90 -18.46
N LYS A 158 -15.11 13.95 -18.25
CA LYS A 158 -16.05 13.00 -18.85
C LYS A 158 -16.09 13.13 -20.37
N GLU A 159 -16.06 14.36 -20.89
CA GLU A 159 -15.93 14.64 -22.33
C GLU A 159 -14.61 14.09 -22.87
N VAL A 160 -13.50 14.33 -22.17
CA VAL A 160 -12.19 13.76 -22.55
C VAL A 160 -12.22 12.24 -22.60
N VAL A 161 -12.82 11.56 -21.63
CA VAL A 161 -12.95 10.08 -21.64
C VAL A 161 -13.81 9.59 -22.79
N ALA A 162 -14.90 10.30 -23.12
CA ALA A 162 -15.75 9.94 -24.25
C ALA A 162 -15.00 10.05 -25.60
N ASP A 163 -14.07 11.01 -25.69
CA ASP A 163 -13.19 11.18 -26.85
C ASP A 163 -12.05 10.16 -26.93
N LEU A 164 -11.73 9.48 -25.83
CA LEU A 164 -10.82 8.34 -25.87
C LEU A 164 -11.62 7.15 -26.40
N GLU A 165 -11.38 6.77 -27.65
CA GLU A 165 -11.99 5.59 -28.28
C GLU A 165 -11.54 4.30 -27.58
N VAL A 166 -12.12 4.00 -26.41
CA VAL A 166 -11.78 2.82 -25.60
C VAL A 166 -12.47 1.58 -26.19
N PRO A 167 -11.72 0.53 -26.57
CA PRO A 167 -12.30 -0.70 -27.11
C PRO A 167 -13.30 -1.36 -26.17
N GLN A 168 -14.30 -2.04 -26.74
CA GLN A 168 -15.31 -2.75 -25.96
C GLN A 168 -14.67 -3.81 -25.07
N GLY A 169 -15.06 -3.84 -23.79
CA GLY A 169 -14.51 -4.75 -22.78
C GLY A 169 -13.32 -4.17 -21.99
N MET A 170 -12.78 -3.02 -22.41
CA MET A 170 -11.79 -2.25 -21.66
C MET A 170 -12.44 -1.07 -20.93
N GLY A 171 -11.82 -0.65 -19.82
CA GLY A 171 -12.19 0.55 -19.09
C GLY A 171 -10.98 1.43 -18.83
N VAL A 172 -11.19 2.75 -18.77
CA VAL A 172 -10.14 3.72 -18.42
C VAL A 172 -10.61 4.56 -17.24
N ILE A 173 -9.79 4.65 -16.18
CA ILE A 173 -10.07 5.49 -15.01
C ILE A 173 -9.11 6.67 -15.01
N LEU A 174 -9.62 7.90 -15.03
CA LEU A 174 -8.79 9.10 -14.87
C LEU A 174 -8.41 9.30 -13.40
N ARG A 175 -7.11 9.44 -13.13
CA ARG A 175 -6.52 9.70 -11.81
C ARG A 175 -6.67 11.19 -11.46
N THR A 176 -6.58 11.51 -10.16
CA THR A 176 -6.57 12.90 -9.67
C THR A 176 -5.46 13.75 -10.30
N ALA A 177 -4.29 13.16 -10.59
CA ALA A 177 -3.21 13.86 -11.28
C ALA A 177 -3.58 14.33 -12.71
N GLY A 178 -4.62 13.74 -13.32
CA GLY A 178 -5.16 14.13 -14.61
C GLY A 178 -6.17 15.27 -14.55
N GLU A 179 -6.56 15.75 -13.36
CA GLU A 179 -7.55 16.80 -13.18
C GLU A 179 -7.15 18.07 -13.93
N SER A 180 -6.01 18.67 -13.64
CA SER A 180 -5.55 19.91 -14.26
C SER A 180 -4.79 19.74 -15.60
N ARG A 181 -5.04 18.62 -16.31
CA ARG A 181 -4.30 18.25 -17.53
C ARG A 181 -5.09 18.43 -18.81
N THR A 182 -4.35 18.62 -19.88
CA THR A 182 -4.90 18.80 -21.23
C THR A 182 -5.32 17.47 -21.83
N LYS A 183 -6.30 17.51 -22.75
CA LYS A 183 -6.77 16.33 -23.50
C LYS A 183 -5.62 15.60 -24.22
N ALA A 184 -4.66 16.34 -24.78
CA ALA A 184 -3.51 15.78 -25.48
C ALA A 184 -2.56 14.99 -24.56
N GLU A 185 -2.32 15.49 -23.35
CA GLU A 185 -1.50 14.79 -22.34
C GLU A 185 -2.17 13.48 -21.88
N ILE A 186 -3.48 13.52 -21.64
CA ILE A 186 -4.26 12.34 -21.23
C ILE A 186 -4.29 11.30 -22.36
N LYS A 187 -4.50 11.73 -23.60
CA LYS A 187 -4.49 10.84 -24.77
C LYS A 187 -3.14 10.12 -24.94
N ARG A 188 -2.02 10.84 -24.78
CA ARG A 188 -0.68 10.23 -24.87
C ARG A 188 -0.44 9.19 -23.78
N ASP A 189 -0.87 9.47 -22.54
CA ASP A 189 -0.80 8.51 -21.43
C ASP A 189 -1.63 7.25 -21.71
N TYR A 190 -2.85 7.42 -22.25
CA TYR A 190 -3.69 6.30 -22.69
C TYR A 190 -3.04 5.48 -23.81
N GLU A 191 -2.51 6.11 -24.86
CA GLU A 191 -1.81 5.43 -25.95
C GLU A 191 -0.59 4.64 -25.45
N TYR A 192 0.15 5.18 -24.48
CA TYR A 192 1.23 4.47 -23.81
C TYR A 192 0.73 3.20 -23.12
N LEU A 193 -0.38 3.29 -22.37
CA LEU A 193 -0.97 2.12 -21.70
C LEU A 193 -1.49 1.08 -22.67
N MET A 194 -2.04 1.49 -23.82
CA MET A 194 -2.48 0.57 -24.87
C MET A 194 -1.30 -0.19 -25.49
N ARG A 195 -0.17 0.49 -25.77
CA ARG A 195 1.06 -0.18 -26.25
C ARG A 195 1.61 -1.14 -25.20
N LEU A 196 1.59 -0.72 -23.93
CA LEU A 196 2.01 -1.58 -22.84
C LEU A 196 1.15 -2.85 -22.77
N TRP A 197 -0.18 -2.71 -22.85
CA TRP A 197 -1.09 -3.84 -22.86
C TRP A 197 -0.82 -4.80 -24.03
N GLU A 198 -0.59 -4.28 -25.23
CA GLU A 198 -0.31 -5.11 -26.40
C GLU A 198 1.02 -5.87 -26.25
N ASN A 199 2.04 -5.25 -25.64
CA ASN A 199 3.29 -5.95 -25.29
C ASN A 199 3.05 -7.09 -24.30
N VAL A 200 2.25 -6.86 -23.24
CA VAL A 200 1.90 -7.90 -22.27
C VAL A 200 1.16 -9.05 -22.94
N ARG A 201 0.18 -8.74 -23.81
CA ARG A 201 -0.59 -9.73 -24.55
C ARG A 201 0.29 -10.56 -25.48
N ASN A 202 1.16 -9.92 -26.26
CA ASN A 202 2.05 -10.61 -27.19
C ASN A 202 3.04 -11.52 -26.46
N LEU A 203 3.65 -11.04 -25.37
CA LEU A 203 4.54 -11.86 -24.57
C LEU A 203 3.80 -13.03 -23.91
N THR A 204 2.58 -12.81 -23.43
CA THR A 204 1.74 -13.88 -22.84
C THR A 204 1.47 -14.99 -23.85
N LEU A 205 1.18 -14.66 -25.13
CA LEU A 205 0.92 -15.65 -26.18
C LEU A 205 2.17 -16.44 -26.59
N GLN A 206 3.36 -15.86 -26.43
CA GLN A 206 4.65 -16.49 -26.74
C GLN A 206 5.22 -17.31 -25.56
N SER A 207 4.74 -17.06 -24.34
CA SER A 207 5.29 -17.65 -23.12
C SER A 207 4.62 -18.97 -22.75
N THR A 208 5.35 -19.82 -22.02
CA THR A 208 4.82 -21.02 -21.37
C THR A 208 4.76 -20.80 -19.86
N ALA A 209 3.63 -21.12 -19.22
CA ALA A 209 3.43 -20.87 -17.80
C ALA A 209 4.23 -21.86 -16.92
N PRO A 210 4.76 -21.45 -15.75
CA PRO A 210 4.73 -20.10 -15.18
C PRO A 210 5.80 -19.16 -15.77
N ALA A 211 5.41 -17.93 -16.14
CA ALA A 211 6.32 -16.93 -16.69
C ALA A 211 5.95 -15.52 -16.22
N LEU A 212 6.97 -14.69 -16.00
CA LEU A 212 6.80 -13.25 -15.75
C LEU A 212 6.56 -12.53 -17.08
N VAL A 213 5.35 -12.00 -17.26
CA VAL A 213 4.91 -11.32 -18.49
C VAL A 213 5.02 -9.80 -18.43
N TYR A 214 5.10 -9.23 -17.23
CA TYR A 214 5.28 -7.81 -17.01
C TYR A 214 5.84 -7.57 -15.62
N GLU A 215 6.98 -6.91 -15.58
CA GLU A 215 7.52 -6.36 -14.35
C GLU A 215 7.10 -4.90 -14.24
N GLU A 216 6.49 -4.53 -13.11
CA GLU A 216 6.16 -3.14 -12.85
C GLU A 216 7.44 -2.31 -12.85
N GLY A 217 7.45 -1.23 -13.63
CA GLY A 217 8.67 -0.46 -13.92
C GLY A 217 9.49 -0.06 -12.67
N SER A 218 10.78 0.20 -12.93
CA SER A 218 11.79 0.58 -11.92
C SER A 218 11.28 1.65 -10.94
N LEU A 219 11.89 1.70 -9.75
CA LEU A 219 11.54 2.70 -8.74
C LEU A 219 11.56 4.13 -9.33
N ILE A 220 12.46 4.40 -10.27
CA ILE A 220 12.56 5.68 -10.99
C ILE A 220 11.29 5.94 -11.80
N LYS A 221 10.91 5.01 -12.70
CA LYS A 221 9.68 5.12 -13.50
C LYS A 221 8.44 5.29 -12.63
N ARG A 222 8.35 4.51 -11.54
CA ARG A 222 7.25 4.56 -10.58
C ARG A 222 7.17 5.91 -9.86
N SER A 223 8.32 6.43 -9.41
CA SER A 223 8.41 7.71 -8.70
C SER A 223 8.03 8.87 -9.62
N VAL A 224 8.54 8.90 -10.85
CA VAL A 224 8.16 9.91 -11.85
C VAL A 224 6.67 9.83 -12.19
N ARG A 225 6.13 8.62 -12.38
CA ARG A 225 4.71 8.43 -12.68
C ARG A 225 3.82 8.95 -11.56
N ASP A 226 4.12 8.59 -10.32
CA ASP A 226 3.21 8.79 -9.19
C ASP A 226 3.43 10.09 -8.40
N LEU A 227 4.65 10.64 -8.37
CA LEU A 227 5.02 11.79 -7.52
C LEU A 227 5.25 13.08 -8.29
N TYR A 228 5.68 13.01 -9.55
CA TYR A 228 6.01 14.23 -10.29
C TYR A 228 4.77 15.12 -10.44
N ASN A 229 4.89 16.43 -10.23
CA ASN A 229 3.84 17.44 -10.41
C ASN A 229 4.46 18.69 -11.09
N LYS A 230 3.66 19.71 -11.41
CA LYS A 230 4.15 20.93 -12.09
C LYS A 230 5.00 21.81 -11.17
N ASP A 231 4.86 21.65 -9.86
CA ASP A 231 5.51 22.47 -8.84
C ASP A 231 6.93 21.96 -8.52
N ILE A 232 7.37 20.88 -9.17
CA ILE A 232 8.74 20.37 -9.08
C ILE A 232 9.58 21.04 -10.16
N ASP A 233 10.50 21.88 -9.70
CA ASP A 233 11.44 22.63 -10.55
C ASP A 233 12.53 21.73 -11.15
N GLU A 234 13.04 20.77 -10.37
CA GLU A 234 14.14 19.88 -10.77
C GLU A 234 13.97 18.45 -10.23
N ILE A 235 14.40 17.46 -11.02
CA ILE A 235 14.57 16.06 -10.61
C ILE A 235 16.05 15.72 -10.72
N LEU A 236 16.73 15.68 -9.58
CA LEU A 236 18.14 15.32 -9.49
C LEU A 236 18.30 13.79 -9.45
N VAL A 237 19.06 13.23 -10.39
CA VAL A 237 19.31 11.79 -10.47
C VAL A 237 20.81 11.50 -10.38
N SER A 238 21.21 10.76 -9.36
CA SER A 238 22.58 10.26 -9.23
C SER A 238 22.73 8.95 -10.02
N GLY A 239 23.82 8.83 -10.78
CA GLY A 239 24.08 7.68 -11.65
C GLY A 239 23.58 7.86 -13.09
N GLU A 240 24.43 7.48 -14.05
CA GLU A 240 24.19 7.72 -15.47
C GLU A 240 23.08 6.83 -16.06
N GLU A 241 22.97 5.57 -15.62
CA GLU A 241 21.92 4.65 -16.05
C GLU A 241 20.53 5.13 -15.59
N GLY A 242 20.40 5.46 -14.30
CA GLY A 242 19.15 5.98 -13.75
C GLY A 242 18.74 7.32 -14.37
N TYR A 243 19.72 8.20 -14.66
CA TYR A 243 19.46 9.46 -15.36
C TYR A 243 18.87 9.22 -16.76
N ARG A 244 19.48 8.33 -17.55
CA ARG A 244 18.97 7.99 -18.89
C ARG A 244 17.58 7.39 -18.81
N GLU A 245 17.35 6.44 -17.90
CA GLU A 245 16.04 5.82 -17.72
C GLU A 245 14.97 6.86 -17.36
N ALA A 246 15.25 7.75 -16.40
CA ALA A 246 14.34 8.82 -16.00
C ALA A 246 14.05 9.78 -17.16
N LYS A 247 15.09 10.19 -17.90
CA LYS A 247 14.99 11.14 -18.99
C LYS A 247 14.23 10.57 -20.18
N ASP A 248 14.49 9.33 -20.56
CA ASP A 248 13.78 8.67 -21.66
C ASP A 248 12.31 8.43 -21.33
N PHE A 249 12.02 8.02 -20.09
CA PHE A 249 10.64 7.89 -19.62
C PHE A 249 9.90 9.25 -19.61
N MET A 250 10.55 10.32 -19.14
CA MET A 250 9.99 11.66 -19.21
C MET A 250 9.82 12.15 -20.65
N ARG A 251 10.74 11.85 -21.57
CA ARG A 251 10.58 12.19 -23.00
C ARG A 251 9.40 11.46 -23.63
N MET A 252 9.18 10.20 -23.26
CA MET A 252 8.07 9.41 -23.78
C MET A 252 6.71 9.95 -23.32
N LEU A 253 6.57 10.28 -22.03
CA LEU A 253 5.29 10.76 -21.47
C LEU A 253 5.08 12.27 -21.65
N MET A 254 6.11 13.08 -21.37
CA MET A 254 6.05 14.54 -21.30
C MET A 254 7.33 15.16 -21.88
N PRO A 255 7.49 15.22 -23.22
CA PRO A 255 8.68 15.76 -23.88
C PRO A 255 9.11 17.14 -23.38
N SER A 256 8.16 18.05 -23.14
CA SER A 256 8.43 19.42 -22.67
C SER A 256 9.11 19.46 -21.29
N HIS A 257 8.84 18.48 -20.43
CA HIS A 257 9.36 18.40 -19.07
C HIS A 257 10.60 17.52 -18.95
N ALA A 258 11.09 16.94 -20.05
CA ALA A 258 12.31 16.12 -20.03
C ALA A 258 13.56 16.90 -19.60
N LYS A 259 13.54 18.24 -19.74
CA LYS A 259 14.61 19.14 -19.28
C LYS A 259 14.65 19.31 -17.75
N VAL A 260 13.60 18.93 -17.03
CA VAL A 260 13.54 19.00 -15.55
C VAL A 260 14.42 17.91 -14.93
N VAL A 261 14.65 16.81 -15.64
CA VAL A 261 15.54 15.73 -15.19
C VAL A 261 16.99 16.16 -15.39
N GLN A 262 17.72 16.34 -14.30
CA GLN A 262 19.10 16.80 -14.26
C GLN A 262 20.01 15.72 -13.65
N PRO A 263 21.20 15.49 -14.23
CA PRO A 263 22.15 14.56 -13.66
C PRO A 263 22.82 15.19 -12.44
N PHE A 264 22.87 14.47 -11.33
CA PHE A 264 23.62 14.86 -10.15
C PHE A 264 25.04 14.32 -10.26
N ARG A 265 26.04 15.21 -10.29
CA ARG A 265 27.46 14.88 -10.54
C ARG A 265 28.42 15.33 -9.43
N ASP A 266 27.89 15.87 -8.33
CA ASP A 266 28.74 16.25 -7.19
C ASP A 266 29.37 15.02 -6.54
N THR A 267 30.53 15.22 -5.92
CA THR A 267 31.25 14.18 -5.16
C THR A 267 30.55 13.82 -3.85
N THR A 268 29.92 14.81 -3.21
CA THR A 268 29.13 14.60 -2.00
C THR A 268 27.84 13.87 -2.35
N PRO A 269 27.45 12.79 -1.62
CA PRO A 269 26.20 12.09 -1.86
C PRO A 269 24.98 13.04 -1.86
N ILE A 270 24.02 12.77 -2.75
CA ILE A 270 22.86 13.63 -2.99
C ILE A 270 22.09 13.97 -1.71
N PHE A 271 21.81 12.99 -0.84
CA PHE A 271 21.06 13.24 0.39
C PHE A 271 21.84 14.03 1.43
N VAL A 272 23.15 13.84 1.51
CA VAL A 272 24.03 14.61 2.40
C VAL A 272 24.09 16.06 1.93
N ARG A 273 24.26 16.28 0.62
CA ARG A 273 24.32 17.62 -0.01
C ARG A 273 23.05 18.43 0.26
N ASN A 274 21.89 17.78 0.25
CA ASN A 274 20.58 18.40 0.49
C ASN A 274 20.12 18.36 1.96
N GLY A 275 20.93 17.85 2.89
CA GLY A 275 20.57 17.76 4.32
C GLY A 275 19.41 16.81 4.64
N ILE A 276 19.13 15.86 3.75
CA ILE A 276 18.05 14.87 3.86
C ILE A 276 18.49 13.67 4.69
N GLU A 277 19.78 13.30 4.67
CA GLU A 277 20.31 12.13 5.39
C GLU A 277 19.95 12.15 6.88
N ALA A 278 20.20 13.28 7.54
CA ALA A 278 19.88 13.47 8.95
C ALA A 278 18.37 13.40 9.24
N GLN A 279 17.50 13.63 8.25
CA GLN A 279 16.06 13.44 8.40
C GLN A 279 15.67 11.97 8.26
N LEU A 280 16.32 11.22 7.37
CA LEU A 280 16.12 9.79 7.20
C LEU A 280 16.55 9.02 8.45
N ASP A 281 17.68 9.37 9.06
CA ASP A 281 18.13 8.76 10.32
C ASP A 281 17.12 8.97 11.45
N ARG A 282 16.53 10.17 11.53
CA ARG A 282 15.47 10.48 12.51
C ARG A 282 14.18 9.69 12.27
N MET A 283 13.96 9.14 11.07
CA MET A 283 12.78 8.28 10.83
C MET A 283 12.85 6.96 11.59
N LEU A 284 14.04 6.51 11.98
CA LEU A 284 14.23 5.29 12.77
C LEU A 284 13.98 5.53 14.26
N GLN A 285 14.03 6.77 14.71
CA GLN A 285 13.80 7.13 16.10
C GLN A 285 12.29 7.14 16.41
N PRO A 286 11.85 6.58 17.54
CA PRO A 286 10.42 6.63 17.93
C PRO A 286 9.99 8.07 18.25
N GLN A 287 10.89 8.89 18.80
CA GLN A 287 10.63 10.29 19.14
C GLN A 287 10.89 11.22 17.96
N VAL A 288 9.99 12.17 17.72
CA VAL A 288 10.10 13.20 16.68
C VAL A 288 9.86 14.58 17.32
N THR A 289 10.83 15.48 17.18
CA THR A 289 10.75 16.85 17.73
C THR A 289 9.91 17.76 16.83
N LEU A 290 9.00 18.52 17.44
CA LEU A 290 8.18 19.55 16.79
C LEU A 290 8.93 20.89 16.69
N LYS A 291 8.44 21.81 15.86
CA LYS A 291 9.10 23.09 15.57
C LYS A 291 9.19 23.98 16.81
N SER A 292 8.15 23.94 17.66
CA SER A 292 8.07 24.75 18.87
C SER A 292 8.74 24.14 20.11
N GLY A 293 9.35 22.95 19.99
CA GLY A 293 10.09 22.29 21.09
C GLY A 293 9.29 21.23 21.85
N GLY A 294 8.04 20.98 21.46
CA GLY A 294 7.32 19.75 21.79
C GLY A 294 7.88 18.55 21.03
N TYR A 295 7.32 17.37 21.25
CA TYR A 295 7.70 16.15 20.55
C TYR A 295 6.55 15.15 20.51
N ILE A 296 6.55 14.27 19.51
CA ILE A 296 5.65 13.12 19.43
C ILE A 296 6.45 11.83 19.60
N ILE A 297 5.86 10.82 20.23
CA ILE A 297 6.43 9.48 20.36
C ILE A 297 5.57 8.51 19.56
N ILE A 298 6.19 7.75 18.64
CA ILE A 298 5.50 6.78 17.79
C ILE A 298 5.92 5.37 18.21
N ASN A 299 4.97 4.60 18.72
CA ASN A 299 5.17 3.22 19.16
C ASN A 299 4.33 2.26 18.32
N GLN A 300 4.99 1.35 17.62
CA GLN A 300 4.33 0.30 16.85
C GLN A 300 4.16 -0.95 17.72
N THR A 301 2.92 -1.37 17.92
CA THR A 301 2.58 -2.62 18.61
C THR A 301 2.22 -3.70 17.60
N GLU A 302 1.83 -4.88 18.08
CA GLU A 302 1.35 -5.97 17.22
C GLU A 302 0.06 -5.59 16.45
N ALA A 303 -0.87 -4.93 17.13
CA ALA A 303 -2.22 -4.68 16.59
C ALA A 303 -2.39 -3.26 16.02
N LEU A 304 -1.74 -2.26 16.64
CA LEU A 304 -1.95 -0.84 16.32
C LEU A 304 -0.67 -0.01 16.45
N VAL A 305 -0.71 1.21 15.93
CA VAL A 305 0.33 2.22 16.14
C VAL A 305 -0.21 3.25 17.13
N ALA A 306 0.47 3.43 18.25
CA ALA A 306 0.15 4.46 19.24
C ALA A 306 1.07 5.67 19.05
N ILE A 307 0.49 6.86 19.06
CA ILE A 307 1.20 8.14 18.94
C ILE A 307 0.85 9.00 20.14
N ASP A 308 1.84 9.43 20.89
CA ASP A 308 1.71 10.30 22.06
C ASP A 308 2.28 11.69 21.77
N VAL A 309 1.63 12.77 22.24
CA VAL A 309 1.99 14.16 21.97
C VAL A 309 2.37 14.88 23.26
N ASN A 310 3.58 15.46 23.28
CA ASN A 310 4.12 16.16 24.45
C ASN A 310 4.50 17.60 24.10
N SER A 311 4.12 18.56 24.95
CA SER A 311 4.48 19.99 24.80
C SER A 311 5.95 20.29 25.10
N GLY A 312 6.63 19.41 25.86
CA GLY A 312 8.06 19.50 26.11
C GLY A 312 8.47 20.85 26.72
N ARG A 313 9.38 21.58 26.07
CA ARG A 313 9.85 22.92 26.49
C ARG A 313 9.11 24.07 25.78
N SER A 314 8.02 23.79 25.08
CA SER A 314 7.23 24.80 24.38
C SER A 314 6.46 25.64 25.39
N THR A 315 7.05 26.74 25.88
CA THR A 315 6.40 27.68 26.81
C THR A 315 6.31 29.08 26.21
N LYS A 316 5.99 29.17 24.91
CA LYS A 316 5.98 30.46 24.19
C LYS A 316 4.67 31.24 24.39
N GLU A 317 3.57 30.57 24.71
CA GLU A 317 2.26 31.21 24.85
C GLU A 317 1.95 31.60 26.29
N HIS A 318 1.08 32.60 26.45
CA HIS A 318 0.68 33.11 27.76
C HIS A 318 -0.32 32.19 28.48
N SER A 319 -1.02 31.32 27.75
CA SER A 319 -2.01 30.36 28.27
C SER A 319 -1.56 28.92 28.03
N ILE A 320 -1.89 28.05 28.99
CA ILE A 320 -1.64 26.60 28.90
C ILE A 320 -2.50 26.00 27.78
N GLU A 321 -3.75 26.46 27.64
CA GLU A 321 -4.68 26.01 26.59
C GLU A 321 -4.17 26.37 25.19
N ASP A 322 -3.67 27.60 25.01
CA ASP A 322 -3.10 28.04 23.73
C ASP A 322 -1.84 27.24 23.37
N THR A 323 -1.01 26.92 24.37
CA THR A 323 0.16 26.04 24.19
C THR A 323 -0.25 24.64 23.77
N ALA A 324 -1.29 24.07 24.39
CA ALA A 324 -1.82 22.75 24.07
C ALA A 324 -2.36 22.70 22.64
N LEU A 325 -3.22 23.66 22.27
CA LEU A 325 -3.75 23.80 20.92
C LEU A 325 -2.63 23.94 19.88
N HIS A 326 -1.67 24.83 20.11
CA HIS A 326 -0.57 25.06 19.18
C HIS A 326 0.28 23.79 18.99
N THR A 327 0.61 23.11 20.08
CA THR A 327 1.37 21.84 20.04
C THR A 327 0.59 20.77 19.29
N ASN A 328 -0.71 20.61 19.55
CA ASN A 328 -1.55 19.62 18.88
C ASN A 328 -1.70 19.91 17.37
N LEU A 329 -1.77 21.19 16.97
CA LEU A 329 -1.79 21.57 15.55
C LEU A 329 -0.47 21.24 14.84
N GLU A 330 0.67 21.49 15.48
CA GLU A 330 1.99 21.09 14.96
C GLU A 330 2.11 19.55 14.91
N ALA A 331 1.65 18.87 15.95
CA ALA A 331 1.64 17.41 16.02
C ALA A 331 0.78 16.80 14.91
N ALA A 332 -0.40 17.35 14.63
CA ALA A 332 -1.26 16.89 13.54
C ALA A 332 -0.59 16.97 12.15
N GLU A 333 0.12 18.06 11.87
CA GLU A 333 0.91 18.22 10.64
C GLU A 333 2.04 17.17 10.58
N GLU A 334 2.77 17.01 11.68
CA GLU A 334 3.92 16.12 11.76
C GLU A 334 3.51 14.64 11.73
N VAL A 335 2.43 14.25 12.39
CA VAL A 335 1.86 12.89 12.32
C VAL A 335 1.51 12.54 10.89
N ALA A 336 0.75 13.40 10.18
CA ALA A 336 0.41 13.16 8.79
C ALA A 336 1.66 12.97 7.90
N ARG A 337 2.73 13.73 8.18
CA ARG A 337 4.02 13.60 7.50
C ARG A 337 4.71 12.27 7.82
N GLN A 338 4.79 11.89 9.09
CA GLN A 338 5.44 10.66 9.55
C GLN A 338 4.72 9.40 9.07
N LEU A 339 3.38 9.40 9.03
CA LEU A 339 2.59 8.30 8.48
C LEU A 339 2.99 7.98 7.03
N ARG A 340 3.27 9.01 6.21
CA ARG A 340 3.73 8.83 4.83
C ARG A 340 5.18 8.39 4.72
N LEU A 341 6.06 8.99 5.53
CA LEU A 341 7.50 8.71 5.47
C LEU A 341 7.83 7.30 5.96
N ARG A 342 7.26 6.89 7.09
CA ARG A 342 7.47 5.57 7.70
C ARG A 342 6.56 4.48 7.11
N ASP A 343 5.61 4.90 6.29
CA ASP A 343 4.53 4.09 5.71
C ASP A 343 3.74 3.28 6.77
N LEU A 344 3.40 3.95 7.86
CA LEU A 344 2.63 3.37 8.97
C LEU A 344 1.21 3.07 8.50
N ALA A 345 0.70 1.89 8.84
CA ALA A 345 -0.59 1.43 8.34
C ALA A 345 -1.25 0.42 9.28
N GLY A 346 -2.58 0.32 9.17
CA GLY A 346 -3.42 -0.40 10.12
C GLY A 346 -4.23 0.58 10.97
N LEU A 347 -4.56 0.16 12.19
CA LEU A 347 -5.17 1.02 13.20
C LEU A 347 -4.10 1.92 13.81
N ILE A 348 -4.38 3.21 13.87
CA ILE A 348 -3.51 4.23 14.47
C ILE A 348 -4.34 4.97 15.49
N VAL A 349 -3.79 5.14 16.69
CA VAL A 349 -4.40 5.88 17.80
C VAL A 349 -3.46 7.02 18.15
N ILE A 350 -4.00 8.24 18.21
CA ILE A 350 -3.26 9.46 18.55
C ILE A 350 -3.81 10.00 19.86
N ASP A 351 -2.93 10.13 20.85
CA ASP A 351 -3.19 10.75 22.14
C ASP A 351 -2.75 12.21 22.08
N PHE A 352 -3.71 13.11 21.84
CA PHE A 352 -3.45 14.55 21.81
C PHE A 352 -3.48 15.10 23.24
N ILE A 353 -2.79 16.22 23.47
CA ILE A 353 -2.87 16.91 24.77
C ILE A 353 -4.32 17.34 24.99
N ASP A 354 -4.86 17.06 26.18
CA ASP A 354 -6.22 17.46 26.54
C ASP A 354 -6.44 18.97 26.36
N MET A 355 -7.58 19.33 25.79
CA MET A 355 -8.02 20.70 25.55
C MET A 355 -9.43 20.87 26.11
N GLU A 356 -9.68 21.96 26.84
CA GLU A 356 -10.99 22.21 27.47
C GLU A 356 -12.04 22.62 26.43
N GLU A 357 -11.64 23.37 25.40
CA GLU A 357 -12.57 23.85 24.39
C GLU A 357 -12.79 22.84 23.25
N ASN A 358 -14.03 22.39 23.06
CA ASN A 358 -14.40 21.53 21.93
C ASN A 358 -14.10 22.15 20.55
N ARG A 359 -13.98 23.48 20.47
CA ARG A 359 -13.57 24.18 19.23
C ARG A 359 -12.11 23.89 18.87
N ASN A 360 -11.27 23.71 19.87
CA ASN A 360 -9.85 23.39 19.71
C ASN A 360 -9.69 21.96 19.18
N ASN A 361 -10.43 21.00 19.75
CA ASN A 361 -10.54 19.62 19.25
C ASN A 361 -10.89 19.58 17.75
N ARG A 362 -11.95 20.28 17.33
CA ARG A 362 -12.36 20.36 15.92
C ARG A 362 -11.29 20.98 15.03
N SER A 363 -10.52 21.93 15.55
CA SER A 363 -9.45 22.60 14.80
C SER A 363 -8.28 21.64 14.53
N VAL A 364 -7.93 20.81 15.52
CA VAL A 364 -6.91 19.76 15.40
C VAL A 364 -7.37 18.67 14.44
N GLU A 365 -8.60 18.17 14.57
CA GLU A 365 -9.19 17.19 13.64
C GLU A 365 -9.17 17.69 12.19
N LYS A 366 -9.59 18.94 11.98
CA LYS A 366 -9.57 19.57 10.64
C LYS A 366 -8.15 19.69 10.10
N ARG A 367 -7.21 20.16 10.92
CA ARG A 367 -5.79 20.30 10.56
C ARG A 367 -5.20 18.96 10.12
N LEU A 368 -5.49 17.88 10.85
CA LEU A 368 -5.04 16.54 10.50
C LEU A 368 -5.68 16.06 9.19
N LYS A 369 -7.01 16.19 9.05
CA LYS A 369 -7.74 15.85 7.81
C LYS A 369 -7.13 16.56 6.59
N ASP A 370 -6.84 17.86 6.71
CA ASP A 370 -6.25 18.65 5.62
C ASP A 370 -4.88 18.13 5.18
N HIS A 371 -4.02 17.72 6.12
CA HIS A 371 -2.69 17.19 5.81
C HIS A 371 -2.71 15.73 5.32
N LEU A 372 -3.80 15.00 5.55
CA LEU A 372 -4.01 13.62 5.08
C LEU A 372 -4.67 13.53 3.69
N LYS A 373 -5.32 14.59 3.19
CA LYS A 373 -5.98 14.61 1.86
C LYS A 373 -5.05 14.18 0.71
N ASN A 374 -3.79 14.58 0.82
CA ASN A 374 -2.76 14.31 -0.18
C ASN A 374 -2.13 12.91 -0.04
N ASP A 375 -2.50 12.13 0.98
CA ASP A 375 -2.03 10.75 1.10
C ASP A 375 -2.60 9.87 -0.02
N ARG A 376 -1.75 8.98 -0.52
CA ARG A 376 -2.10 7.99 -1.54
C ARG A 376 -2.91 6.85 -0.95
N ALA A 377 -2.68 6.51 0.31
CA ALA A 377 -3.43 5.49 1.02
C ALA A 377 -4.87 5.94 1.25
N ARG A 378 -5.80 4.98 1.31
CA ARG A 378 -7.15 5.26 1.81
C ARG A 378 -7.07 5.40 3.32
N ILE A 379 -7.67 6.46 3.83
CA ILE A 379 -7.64 6.80 5.24
C ILE A 379 -9.06 7.05 5.72
N GLN A 380 -9.39 6.52 6.88
CA GLN A 380 -10.60 6.86 7.63
C GLN A 380 -10.16 7.50 8.94
N VAL A 381 -10.75 8.63 9.28
CA VAL A 381 -10.39 9.42 10.45
C VAL A 381 -11.64 9.57 11.32
N GLY A 382 -11.55 9.10 12.56
CA GLY A 382 -12.58 9.33 13.57
C GLY A 382 -12.50 10.73 14.18
N ARG A 383 -13.34 10.98 15.18
CA ARG A 383 -13.27 12.18 16.02
C ARG A 383 -12.42 11.89 17.27
N ILE A 384 -12.01 12.94 17.97
CA ILE A 384 -11.42 12.79 19.30
C ILE A 384 -12.49 12.22 20.22
N SER A 385 -12.19 11.07 20.83
CA SER A 385 -13.09 10.35 21.73
C SER A 385 -13.23 11.09 23.07
N HIS A 386 -14.16 10.61 23.90
CA HIS A 386 -14.30 11.11 25.27
C HIS A 386 -13.04 10.89 26.12
N PHE A 387 -12.17 9.94 25.75
CA PHE A 387 -10.91 9.67 26.42
C PHE A 387 -9.73 10.48 25.87
N GLY A 388 -9.96 11.51 25.04
CA GLY A 388 -8.89 12.32 24.43
C GLY A 388 -8.18 11.66 23.24
N LEU A 389 -8.48 10.37 22.96
CA LEU A 389 -7.86 9.60 21.89
C LEU A 389 -8.54 9.82 20.55
N MET A 390 -7.75 9.99 19.49
CA MET A 390 -8.22 10.01 18.11
C MET A 390 -7.87 8.72 17.37
N GLU A 391 -8.88 8.03 16.85
CA GLU A 391 -8.70 6.79 16.10
C GLU A 391 -8.72 7.04 14.60
N MET A 392 -7.82 6.36 13.87
CA MET A 392 -7.84 6.37 12.42
C MET A 392 -7.35 5.04 11.83
N SER A 393 -7.82 4.73 10.63
CA SER A 393 -7.34 3.58 9.85
C SER A 393 -6.64 4.07 8.59
N ARG A 394 -5.45 3.52 8.31
CA ARG A 394 -4.69 3.81 7.09
C ARG A 394 -4.43 2.53 6.31
N GLN A 395 -4.81 2.51 5.04
CA GLN A 395 -4.57 1.38 4.15
C GLN A 395 -3.07 1.10 4.01
N ARG A 396 -2.67 -0.15 4.22
CA ARG A 396 -1.31 -0.62 3.98
C ARG A 396 -1.05 -0.76 2.48
N ILE A 397 -0.05 -0.04 1.97
CA ILE A 397 0.38 -0.09 0.57
C ILE A 397 1.54 -1.07 0.40
N ARG A 398 2.53 -1.01 1.29
CA ARG A 398 3.74 -1.87 1.32
C ARG A 398 4.13 -2.15 2.78
N ALA A 399 5.18 -2.94 2.97
CA ALA A 399 5.81 -3.10 4.28
C ALA A 399 6.30 -1.74 4.80
N SER A 400 6.21 -1.54 6.12
CA SER A 400 6.72 -0.32 6.76
C SER A 400 8.25 -0.27 6.68
N VAL A 401 8.82 0.92 6.88
CA VAL A 401 10.28 1.11 6.85
C VAL A 401 10.97 0.24 7.91
N LEU A 402 10.43 0.16 9.13
CA LEU A 402 11.01 -0.65 10.21
C LEU A 402 10.93 -2.15 9.89
N GLU A 403 9.79 -2.64 9.39
CA GLU A 403 9.63 -4.06 9.01
C GLU A 403 10.59 -4.49 7.88
N SER A 404 10.95 -3.58 6.98
CA SER A 404 11.83 -3.88 5.84
C SER A 404 13.33 -3.72 6.14
N THR A 405 13.69 -2.92 7.15
CA THR A 405 15.09 -2.61 7.47
C THR A 405 15.59 -3.24 8.77
N MET A 406 14.69 -3.58 9.70
CA MET A 406 15.04 -4.10 11.02
C MET A 406 14.63 -5.55 11.21
N LYS A 407 15.30 -6.21 12.16
CA LYS A 407 14.95 -7.55 12.65
C LYS A 407 14.59 -7.47 14.13
N PRO A 408 13.73 -8.36 14.64
CA PRO A 408 13.45 -8.46 16.06
C PRO A 408 14.73 -8.59 16.88
N CYS A 409 14.80 -7.90 18.03
CA CYS A 409 15.95 -7.98 18.92
C CYS A 409 16.12 -9.43 19.42
N PRO A 410 17.31 -10.05 19.29
CA PRO A 410 17.54 -11.43 19.70
C PRO A 410 17.47 -11.62 21.21
N HIS A 411 17.67 -10.56 22.00
CA HIS A 411 17.69 -10.65 23.46
C HIS A 411 16.29 -10.54 24.07
N CYS A 412 15.48 -9.58 23.63
CA CYS A 412 14.17 -9.31 24.21
C CYS A 412 13.00 -9.74 23.33
N GLY A 413 13.26 -10.26 22.12
CA GLY A 413 12.21 -10.64 21.17
C GLY A 413 11.35 -9.47 20.69
N GLY A 414 11.81 -8.23 20.90
CA GLY A 414 11.06 -7.01 20.59
C GLY A 414 10.27 -6.42 21.76
N THR A 415 10.34 -6.98 22.98
CA THR A 415 9.63 -6.41 24.14
C THR A 415 10.20 -5.09 24.62
N GLY A 416 11.47 -4.77 24.31
CA GLY A 416 12.12 -3.51 24.71
C GLY A 416 12.43 -3.39 26.20
N HIS A 417 12.21 -4.44 26.99
CA HIS A 417 12.42 -4.46 28.43
C HIS A 417 13.28 -5.65 28.83
N VAL A 418 14.08 -5.49 29.88
CA VAL A 418 14.76 -6.58 30.58
C VAL A 418 14.16 -6.67 31.97
N ARG A 419 13.87 -7.89 32.44
CA ARG A 419 13.32 -8.10 33.78
C ARG A 419 14.33 -7.58 34.81
N SER A 420 13.87 -6.71 35.71
CA SER A 420 14.68 -6.24 36.83
C SER A 420 15.02 -7.39 37.77
N ASP A 421 16.21 -7.38 38.37
CA ASP A 421 16.68 -8.38 39.36
C ASP A 421 16.02 -8.22 40.75
N SER A 422 14.92 -7.47 40.82
CA SER A 422 14.27 -7.00 42.05
C SER A 422 13.19 -7.95 42.55
#